data_AF-A0A842UHC6-F1
#
_entry.id   AF-A0A842UHC6-F1
#
_cell.length_a   1.000
_cell.length_b   1.000
_cell.length_c   1.000
_cell.angle_alpha   90.00
_cell.angle_beta   90.00
_cell.angle_gamma   90.00
#
_symmetry.space_group_name_H-M   'P 1'
#
loop_
_entity.id
_entity.type
_entity.pdbx_description
1 polymer ?
#
loop_
_entity_poly.entity_id
_entity_poly.type
_entity_poly.pdbx_seq_one_letter_code
_entity_poly.pdbx_strand_id
1 'polypeptide(L)'
;MPVVSAANLERLRSKRLWGKLGILVFRPLIIARGVATGTSKGVRSVPLSGYSADETVEQYYTVIAGSTAGDDDGGKTRLKSVDGSTLNVAANNIDWPNYPYVSVLREILPWTILPDLQNDYMDWNIPYSDQNTNYHPLARIGPPAWGLTGETLKFYSDSEAIAGSIVSHSWSFPGGSPASSSSAGSAGSPIEVSFATATGHVPNYVKYTVTASNGKSHTRFNPIWIVDQFTDMYCQFTVESMSGSEGSGGWEARFKIHGDATTSEFPQDAMIMVVSQDWYDDEKVSVGGNWTHRENVVYMGWITQGTVFRNAEDKSITFSTKGPIPLMKDLLSWPANLEYKSNPGAWSQLSGMTCDRAAFHIVTERTTMDHIVDINLTGNTKTLRYVDIPESDPATQLNDYCLSPIGARAMSDRQGQIYFSRNPNLRPLGERTSIPTVMDIEYQDVRDDPGATYDVEDMYEKTAQVDFIGFSYNGEDVVPFYSL
;
A
#
# COMPACT_ATOMS: atom_id res chain seq x y z
N MET A 1 1.66 -4.73 -15.32
CA MET A 1 0.20 -4.79 -15.57
C MET A 1 -0.05 -6.02 -16.43
N PRO A 2 -1.00 -6.89 -16.06
CA PRO A 2 -1.29 -8.11 -16.80
C PRO A 2 -1.97 -7.79 -18.13
N VAL A 3 -1.52 -8.44 -19.20
CA VAL A 3 -2.17 -8.38 -20.52
C VAL A 3 -3.44 -9.21 -20.46
N VAL A 4 -4.55 -8.69 -21.00
CA VAL A 4 -5.81 -9.44 -21.05
C VAL A 4 -5.61 -10.66 -21.95
N SER A 5 -5.80 -11.86 -21.40
CA SER A 5 -5.66 -13.10 -22.18
C SER A 5 -6.77 -13.22 -23.22
N ALA A 6 -6.50 -13.90 -24.33
CA ALA A 6 -7.52 -14.13 -25.38
C ALA A 6 -8.80 -14.80 -24.83
N ALA A 7 -8.66 -15.70 -23.86
CA ALA A 7 -9.80 -16.33 -23.19
C ALA A 7 -10.61 -15.33 -22.35
N ASN A 8 -9.92 -14.41 -21.66
CA ASN A 8 -10.59 -13.35 -20.90
C ASN A 8 -11.26 -12.33 -21.81
N LEU A 9 -10.67 -12.03 -22.97
CA LEU A 9 -11.28 -11.16 -23.97
C LEU A 9 -12.58 -11.77 -24.52
N GLU A 10 -12.57 -13.07 -24.84
CA GLU A 10 -13.78 -13.77 -25.29
C GLU A 10 -14.88 -13.77 -24.20
N ARG A 11 -14.50 -13.90 -22.93
CA ARG A 11 -15.45 -13.73 -21.82
C ARG A 11 -16.04 -12.33 -21.79
N LEU A 12 -15.24 -11.27 -21.93
CA LEU A 12 -15.75 -9.89 -21.98
C LEU A 12 -16.74 -9.66 -23.15
N ARG A 13 -16.61 -10.44 -24.23
CA ARG A 13 -17.53 -10.43 -25.39
C ARG A 13 -18.82 -11.22 -25.18
N SER A 14 -18.96 -11.91 -24.05
CA SER A 14 -20.17 -12.68 -23.71
C SER A 14 -21.44 -11.83 -23.72
N LYS A 15 -22.56 -12.46 -24.06
CA LYS A 15 -23.84 -11.73 -24.18
C LYS A 15 -24.45 -11.41 -22.83
N ARG A 16 -24.22 -12.25 -21.82
CA ARG A 16 -24.75 -12.07 -20.47
C ARG A 16 -23.61 -11.85 -19.49
N LEU A 17 -23.41 -10.59 -19.11
CA LEU A 17 -22.51 -10.19 -18.04
C LEU A 17 -23.33 -9.72 -16.84
N TRP A 18 -23.07 -10.28 -15.67
CA TRP A 18 -23.58 -9.72 -14.43
C TRP A 18 -22.63 -10.02 -13.27
N GLY A 19 -22.69 -9.21 -12.22
CA GLY A 19 -21.85 -9.39 -11.05
C GLY A 19 -22.52 -8.93 -9.78
N LYS A 20 -21.98 -9.35 -8.65
CA LYS A 20 -22.32 -8.83 -7.32
C LYS A 20 -21.14 -8.04 -6.79
N LEU A 21 -21.42 -6.91 -6.17
CA LEU A 21 -20.41 -6.12 -5.48
C LEU A 21 -20.64 -6.17 -3.97
N GLY A 22 -19.55 -6.17 -3.22
CA GLY A 22 -19.55 -6.11 -1.77
C GLY A 22 -18.49 -5.14 -1.27
N ILE A 23 -18.75 -4.50 -0.14
CA ILE A 23 -17.74 -3.71 0.58
C ILE A 23 -17.39 -4.41 1.89
N LEU A 24 -16.09 -4.63 2.06
CA LEU A 24 -15.47 -5.04 3.31
C LEU A 24 -14.79 -3.82 3.95
N VAL A 25 -15.16 -3.54 5.19
CA VAL A 25 -14.52 -2.53 6.04
C VAL A 25 -13.61 -3.23 7.04
N PHE A 26 -12.39 -2.73 7.22
CA PHE A 26 -11.44 -3.19 8.24
C PHE A 26 -11.95 -2.73 9.62
N ARG A 27 -12.33 -3.68 10.47
CA ARG A 27 -12.66 -3.41 11.87
C ARG A 27 -11.55 -3.98 12.75
N PRO A 28 -10.72 -3.12 13.38
CA PRO A 28 -9.58 -3.58 14.15
C PRO A 28 -10.01 -4.38 15.38
N LEU A 29 -9.25 -5.44 15.69
CA LEU A 29 -9.38 -6.19 16.94
C LEU A 29 -8.44 -5.60 17.99
N ILE A 30 -8.94 -5.34 19.20
CA ILE A 30 -8.08 -5.04 20.34
C ILE A 30 -7.45 -6.35 20.83
N ILE A 31 -6.13 -6.47 20.69
CA ILE A 31 -5.37 -7.67 21.04
C ILE A 31 -4.54 -7.53 22.30
N ALA A 32 -4.32 -6.31 22.81
CA ALA A 32 -3.66 -6.11 24.09
C ALA A 32 -4.19 -4.85 24.76
N ARG A 33 -4.15 -4.83 26.10
CA ARG A 33 -4.70 -3.74 26.93
C ARG A 33 -3.83 -3.52 28.17
N GLY A 34 -3.86 -2.32 28.70
CA GLY A 34 -3.23 -1.98 29.99
C GLY A 34 -3.52 -0.53 30.38
N VAL A 35 -3.00 -0.12 31.54
CA VAL A 35 -3.12 1.26 32.03
C VAL A 35 -1.74 1.89 32.15
N ALA A 36 -1.49 3.00 31.45
CA ALA A 36 -0.22 3.73 31.52
C ALA A 36 0.04 4.25 32.94
N THR A 37 1.27 4.11 33.42
CA THR A 37 1.66 4.49 34.79
C THR A 37 2.94 5.30 34.82
N GLY A 38 3.01 6.36 35.65
CA GLY A 38 4.24 7.12 35.82
C GLY A 38 4.78 7.78 34.55
N THR A 39 3.90 8.08 33.59
CA THR A 39 4.24 8.67 32.29
C THR A 39 3.98 10.18 32.27
N SER A 40 4.52 10.84 31.26
CA SER A 40 4.23 12.24 30.93
C SER A 40 3.87 12.33 29.44
N LYS A 41 3.31 13.47 29.04
CA LYS A 41 2.92 13.71 27.65
C LYS A 41 4.04 13.42 26.65
N GLY A 42 3.73 12.71 25.58
CA GLY A 42 4.67 12.41 24.48
C GLY A 42 5.75 11.38 24.80
N VAL A 43 5.70 10.72 25.97
CA VAL A 43 6.64 9.63 26.29
C VAL A 43 6.52 8.50 25.27
N ARG A 44 7.67 7.91 24.93
CA ARG A 44 7.82 6.87 23.89
C ARG A 44 8.02 5.47 24.46
N SER A 45 8.34 5.35 25.74
CA SER A 45 8.44 4.08 26.47
C SER A 45 7.40 4.12 27.59
N VAL A 46 6.29 3.41 27.37
CA VAL A 46 5.05 3.54 28.13
C VAL A 46 4.89 2.30 29.01
N PRO A 47 5.29 2.35 30.30
CA PRO A 47 5.07 1.25 31.22
C PRO A 47 3.58 1.12 31.55
N LEU A 48 3.07 -0.09 31.39
CA LEU A 48 1.68 -0.44 31.63
C LEU A 48 1.54 -1.26 32.91
N SER A 49 0.52 -0.91 33.69
CA SER A 49 -0.03 -1.76 34.74
C SER A 49 -1.18 -2.61 34.20
N GLY A 50 -1.28 -3.85 34.67
CA GLY A 50 -2.31 -4.79 34.22
C GLY A 50 -2.22 -5.16 32.74
N TYR A 51 -1.01 -5.09 32.14
CA TYR A 51 -0.81 -5.45 30.75
C TYR A 51 -1.23 -6.90 30.48
N SER A 52 -2.11 -7.09 29.52
CA SER A 52 -2.50 -8.40 29.00
C SER A 52 -2.57 -8.36 27.48
N ALA A 53 -2.13 -9.44 26.84
CA ALA A 53 -2.21 -9.63 25.40
C ALA A 53 -2.95 -10.94 25.10
N ASP A 54 -3.99 -10.84 24.27
CA ASP A 54 -4.82 -11.93 23.78
C ASP A 54 -4.13 -12.65 22.59
N GLU A 55 -3.25 -11.94 21.86
CA GLU A 55 -2.47 -12.45 20.74
C GLU A 55 -1.03 -11.89 20.75
N THR A 56 -0.15 -12.44 19.91
CA THR A 56 1.19 -11.88 19.70
C THR A 56 1.08 -10.46 19.14
N VAL A 57 1.65 -9.52 19.87
CA VAL A 57 1.73 -8.12 19.44
C VAL A 57 2.92 -7.94 18.51
N GLU A 58 2.67 -7.42 17.32
CA GLU A 58 3.67 -7.23 16.27
C GLU A 58 4.02 -5.74 16.11
N GLN A 59 5.20 -5.47 15.54
CA GLN A 59 5.61 -4.12 15.17
C GLN A 59 4.61 -3.50 14.17
N TYR A 60 4.47 -2.17 14.22
CA TYR A 60 3.60 -1.35 13.38
C TYR A 60 2.10 -1.40 13.68
N TYR A 61 1.67 -2.28 14.58
CA TYR A 61 0.30 -2.22 15.11
C TYR A 61 -0.01 -0.87 15.74
N THR A 62 -1.28 -0.51 15.74
CA THR A 62 -1.74 0.79 16.22
C THR A 62 -1.99 0.73 17.72
N VAL A 63 -1.42 1.68 18.46
CA VAL A 63 -1.73 1.91 19.87
C VAL A 63 -2.69 3.07 19.97
N ILE A 64 -3.79 2.87 20.67
CA ILE A 64 -4.75 3.92 21.00
C ILE A 64 -4.71 4.19 22.50
N ALA A 65 -4.87 5.46 22.85
CA ALA A 65 -5.01 5.92 24.23
C ALA A 65 -6.35 6.61 24.41
N GLY A 66 -7.01 6.33 25.54
CA GLY A 66 -8.33 6.89 25.80
C GLY A 66 -8.62 7.19 27.26
N SER A 67 -9.68 7.96 27.48
CA SER A 67 -10.24 8.24 28.80
C SER A 67 -11.01 7.05 29.36
N THR A 68 -11.47 6.14 28.50
CA THR A 68 -11.98 4.82 28.86
C THR A 68 -11.32 3.69 28.05
N ALA A 69 -11.49 2.45 28.50
CA ALA A 69 -10.86 1.30 27.86
C ALA A 69 -11.42 1.04 26.45
N GLY A 70 -10.55 1.18 25.45
CA GLY A 70 -10.88 0.94 24.05
C GLY A 70 -11.21 2.22 23.25
N ASP A 71 -11.27 3.38 23.91
CA ASP A 71 -11.42 4.67 23.24
C ASP A 71 -10.08 5.19 22.70
N ASP A 72 -10.14 6.09 21.72
CA ASP A 72 -9.00 6.73 21.06
C ASP A 72 -8.99 8.26 21.20
N ASP A 73 -9.75 8.81 22.16
CA ASP A 73 -9.88 10.26 22.40
C ASP A 73 -8.57 10.92 22.89
N GLY A 74 -7.63 10.13 23.40
CA GLY A 74 -6.27 10.57 23.73
C GLY A 74 -5.30 10.56 22.54
N GLY A 75 -5.70 9.96 21.42
CA GLY A 75 -4.93 9.86 20.19
C GLY A 75 -4.40 8.46 19.88
N LYS A 76 -3.77 8.36 18.71
CA LYS A 76 -3.21 7.12 18.16
C LYS A 76 -1.70 7.27 17.94
N THR A 77 -0.97 6.18 18.05
CA THR A 77 0.45 6.11 17.69
C THR A 77 0.83 4.73 17.19
N ARG A 78 1.93 4.65 16.46
CA ARG A 78 2.47 3.39 15.95
C ARG A 78 3.26 2.65 17.02
N LEU A 79 3.00 1.36 17.19
CA LEU A 79 3.80 0.49 18.02
C LEU A 79 5.13 0.15 17.35
N LYS A 80 6.22 0.16 18.13
CA LYS A 80 7.55 -0.26 17.66
C LYS A 80 7.96 -1.60 18.23
N SER A 81 7.79 -1.78 19.53
CA SER A 81 8.09 -3.03 20.21
C SER A 81 7.39 -3.12 21.55
N VAL A 82 7.35 -4.33 22.11
CA VAL A 82 6.89 -4.59 23.47
C VAL A 82 8.04 -5.24 24.23
N ASP A 83 8.34 -4.72 25.42
CA ASP A 83 9.32 -5.31 26.34
C ASP A 83 8.65 -5.53 27.70
N GLY A 84 8.29 -6.79 27.97
CA GLY A 84 7.47 -7.15 29.13
C GLY A 84 6.13 -6.42 29.14
N SER A 85 5.94 -5.52 30.11
CA SER A 85 4.74 -4.67 30.24
C SER A 85 4.97 -3.23 29.75
N THR A 86 6.04 -2.98 29.00
CA THR A 86 6.36 -1.65 28.46
C THR A 86 6.13 -1.63 26.96
N LEU A 87 5.29 -0.71 26.49
CA LEU A 87 5.11 -0.45 25.06
C LEU A 87 6.12 0.61 24.61
N ASN A 88 6.93 0.30 23.61
CA ASN A 88 7.74 1.29 22.92
C ASN A 88 6.99 1.75 21.68
N VAL A 89 6.62 3.02 21.65
CA VAL A 89 5.81 3.64 20.60
C VAL A 89 6.60 4.67 19.81
N ALA A 90 6.09 5.06 18.64
CA ALA A 90 6.65 6.13 17.84
C ALA A 90 6.48 7.51 18.53
N ALA A 91 7.15 8.53 17.98
CA ALA A 91 6.96 9.91 18.38
C ALA A 91 5.46 10.26 18.36
N ASN A 92 4.98 10.85 19.45
CA ASN A 92 3.56 11.11 19.66
C ASN A 92 3.36 12.34 20.56
N ASN A 93 2.12 12.83 20.61
CA ASN A 93 1.72 13.95 21.46
C ASN A 93 0.65 13.55 22.50
N ILE A 94 0.55 12.25 22.81
CA ILE A 94 -0.48 11.68 23.68
C ILE A 94 -0.20 12.12 25.12
N ASP A 95 -1.24 12.61 25.80
CA ASP A 95 -1.17 12.99 27.21
C ASP A 95 -1.51 11.80 28.10
N TRP A 96 -0.57 10.87 28.23
CA TRP A 96 -0.77 9.59 28.90
C TRP A 96 -1.38 9.68 30.33
N PRO A 97 -1.06 10.69 31.17
CA PRO A 97 -1.74 10.87 32.46
C PRO A 97 -3.25 11.13 32.34
N ASN A 98 -3.67 11.86 31.32
CA ASN A 98 -5.08 12.20 31.09
C ASN A 98 -5.83 11.11 30.30
N TYR A 99 -5.10 10.28 29.56
CA TYR A 99 -5.63 9.18 28.76
C TYR A 99 -4.90 7.86 29.10
N PRO A 100 -5.11 7.33 30.32
CA PRO A 100 -4.26 6.27 30.83
C PRO A 100 -4.65 4.90 30.27
N TYR A 101 -5.84 4.72 29.68
CA TYR A 101 -6.25 3.43 29.12
C TYR A 101 -5.61 3.23 27.75
N VAL A 102 -4.77 2.19 27.64
CA VAL A 102 -4.02 1.88 26.42
C VAL A 102 -4.53 0.58 25.83
N SER A 103 -4.82 0.60 24.53
CA SER A 103 -5.20 -0.59 23.75
C SER A 103 -4.32 -0.72 22.52
N VAL A 104 -3.93 -1.96 22.20
CA VAL A 104 -3.21 -2.27 20.95
C VAL A 104 -4.20 -2.92 19.98
N LEU A 105 -4.34 -2.29 18.82
CA LEU A 105 -5.18 -2.73 17.72
C LEU A 105 -4.36 -3.55 16.72
N ARG A 106 -4.91 -4.68 16.27
CA ARG A 106 -4.39 -5.42 15.12
C ARG A 106 -4.71 -4.69 13.83
N GLU A 107 -4.07 -3.56 13.63
CA GLU A 107 -4.23 -2.67 12.48
C GLU A 107 -2.94 -1.91 12.25
N ILE A 108 -2.50 -1.89 10.99
CA ILE A 108 -1.34 -1.13 10.55
C ILE A 108 -1.86 -0.01 9.67
N LEU A 109 -1.74 1.22 10.17
CA LEU A 109 -2.10 2.43 9.42
C LEU A 109 -0.89 2.97 8.64
N PRO A 110 -1.13 3.73 7.57
CA PRO A 110 -0.11 4.54 6.92
C PRO A 110 0.38 5.63 7.89
N TRP A 111 1.63 5.52 8.31
CA TRP A 111 2.29 6.44 9.24
C TRP A 111 3.48 7.10 8.56
N THR A 112 3.75 8.35 8.93
CA THR A 112 5.09 8.93 8.76
C THR A 112 6.00 8.42 9.88
N ILE A 113 7.24 8.13 9.52
CA ILE A 113 8.33 7.91 10.45
C ILE A 113 9.11 9.22 10.58
N LEU A 114 9.15 9.76 11.81
CA LEU A 114 9.83 11.02 12.11
C LEU A 114 11.25 10.74 12.61
N PRO A 115 12.30 11.13 11.88
CA PRO A 115 13.67 10.92 12.31
C PRO A 115 14.01 11.78 13.53
N ASP A 116 14.93 11.33 14.36
CA ASP A 116 15.53 12.14 15.42
C ASP A 116 16.79 12.81 14.89
N LEU A 117 16.65 14.08 14.48
CA LEU A 117 17.73 14.88 13.93
C LEU A 117 18.83 15.22 14.94
N GLN A 118 18.55 15.12 16.24
CA GLN A 118 19.56 15.39 17.28
C GLN A 118 20.55 14.24 17.40
N ASN A 119 20.07 13.01 17.29
CA ASN A 119 20.86 11.79 17.45
C ASN A 119 21.22 11.12 16.12
N ASP A 120 20.77 11.68 14.99
CA ASP A 120 20.86 11.11 13.63
C ASP A 120 20.28 9.69 13.56
N TYR A 121 19.04 9.54 14.02
CA TYR A 121 18.30 8.28 13.93
C TYR A 121 17.11 8.42 12.99
N MET A 122 16.75 7.36 12.24
CA MET A 122 15.61 7.41 11.30
C MET A 122 14.24 7.38 12.00
N ASP A 123 14.24 6.97 13.26
CA ASP A 123 13.17 7.15 14.25
C ASP A 123 13.90 7.27 15.61
N TRP A 124 13.23 7.56 16.72
CA TRP A 124 13.90 7.95 17.96
C TRP A 124 14.89 6.96 18.60
N ASN A 125 14.95 5.71 18.14
CA ASN A 125 15.85 4.68 18.68
C ASN A 125 16.48 3.79 17.60
N ILE A 126 16.49 4.21 16.34
CA ILE A 126 17.07 3.43 15.24
C ILE A 126 18.35 4.10 14.76
N PRO A 127 19.52 3.74 15.33
CA PRO A 127 20.80 4.25 14.85
C PRO A 127 21.09 3.76 13.44
N TYR A 128 21.80 4.58 12.68
CA TYR A 128 22.36 4.14 11.41
C TYR A 128 23.37 3.01 11.64
N SER A 129 23.32 1.98 10.81
CA SER A 129 24.34 0.92 10.76
C SER A 129 24.87 0.76 9.35
N ASP A 130 24.01 0.35 8.43
CA ASP A 130 24.36 -0.07 7.08
C ASP A 130 23.16 -0.12 6.13
N GLN A 131 22.01 0.45 6.51
CA GLN A 131 20.75 0.40 5.75
C GLN A 131 20.91 0.99 4.34
N ASN A 132 21.77 1.99 4.19
CA ASN A 132 22.06 2.65 2.91
C ASN A 132 23.23 2.04 2.13
N THR A 133 23.79 0.93 2.63
CA THR A 133 24.83 0.12 1.95
C THR A 133 24.27 -1.25 1.60
N ASN A 134 23.62 -1.89 2.57
CA ASN A 134 22.92 -3.17 2.45
C ASN A 134 21.42 -2.89 2.50
N TYR A 135 20.85 -2.56 1.34
CA TYR A 135 19.42 -2.33 1.21
C TYR A 135 18.64 -3.63 1.48
N HIS A 136 17.54 -3.52 2.23
CA HIS A 136 16.61 -4.64 2.36
C HIS A 136 15.88 -4.89 1.02
N PRO A 137 15.42 -6.13 0.77
CA PRO A 137 14.57 -6.41 -0.38
C PRO A 137 13.22 -5.68 -0.28
N LEU A 138 12.52 -5.52 -1.40
CA LEU A 138 11.10 -5.15 -1.43
C LEU A 138 10.25 -6.42 -1.47
N ALA A 139 9.35 -6.54 -0.50
CA ALA A 139 8.45 -7.66 -0.40
C ALA A 139 7.17 -7.33 -1.18
N ARG A 140 6.87 -8.09 -2.24
CA ARG A 140 5.68 -7.89 -3.08
C ARG A 140 4.85 -9.16 -3.13
N ILE A 141 3.61 -9.10 -2.66
CA ILE A 141 2.69 -10.25 -2.53
C ILE A 141 1.27 -9.95 -3.00
N GLY A 142 1.08 -8.82 -3.68
CA GLY A 142 -0.17 -8.38 -4.23
C GLY A 142 -1.03 -7.57 -3.26
N PRO A 143 -2.19 -7.11 -3.75
CA PRO A 143 -3.17 -6.40 -2.95
C PRO A 143 -3.82 -7.31 -1.89
N PRO A 144 -4.62 -6.72 -0.98
CA PRO A 144 -5.43 -7.48 -0.04
C PRO A 144 -6.30 -8.54 -0.72
N ALA A 145 -6.61 -9.60 0.02
CA ALA A 145 -7.36 -10.74 -0.51
C ALA A 145 -8.68 -10.93 0.23
N TRP A 146 -9.63 -11.58 -0.43
CA TRP A 146 -10.81 -12.10 0.21
C TRP A 146 -11.22 -13.44 -0.38
N GLY A 147 -11.98 -14.22 0.39
CA GLY A 147 -12.58 -15.47 -0.07
C GLY A 147 -13.73 -15.90 0.81
N LEU A 148 -14.47 -16.90 0.34
CA LEU A 148 -15.47 -17.58 1.18
C LEU A 148 -14.81 -18.65 2.06
N THR A 149 -15.42 -18.94 3.21
CA THR A 149 -15.01 -20.07 4.05
C THR A 149 -14.95 -21.36 3.23
N GLY A 150 -13.81 -22.06 3.30
CA GLY A 150 -13.56 -23.28 2.54
C GLY A 150 -13.06 -23.08 1.10
N GLU A 151 -13.03 -21.85 0.57
CA GLU A 151 -12.36 -21.56 -0.70
C GLU A 151 -10.84 -21.57 -0.54
N THR A 152 -10.14 -21.95 -1.61
CA THR A 152 -8.69 -21.90 -1.68
C THR A 152 -8.24 -20.57 -2.28
N LEU A 153 -7.54 -19.79 -1.48
CA LEU A 153 -6.88 -18.56 -1.92
C LEU A 153 -5.46 -18.87 -2.43
N LYS A 154 -5.02 -18.10 -3.42
CA LYS A 154 -3.73 -18.28 -4.09
C LYS A 154 -2.81 -17.11 -3.77
N PHE A 155 -1.57 -17.41 -3.39
CA PHE A 155 -0.55 -16.42 -3.05
C PHE A 155 0.74 -16.73 -3.78
N TYR A 156 1.47 -15.69 -4.18
CA TYR A 156 2.83 -15.82 -4.66
C TYR A 156 3.57 -14.52 -4.35
N SER A 157 4.88 -14.54 -4.52
CA SER A 157 5.70 -13.35 -4.40
C SER A 157 6.33 -12.97 -5.73
N ASP A 158 6.32 -11.67 -5.99
CA ASP A 158 7.11 -11.02 -7.05
C ASP A 158 8.19 -10.12 -6.43
N SER A 159 8.69 -10.46 -5.24
CA SER A 159 9.64 -9.62 -4.50
C SER A 159 10.91 -9.29 -5.28
N GLU A 160 11.52 -8.15 -4.96
CA GLU A 160 12.72 -7.65 -5.62
C GLU A 160 13.87 -7.47 -4.62
N ALA A 161 15.07 -7.93 -4.98
CA ALA A 161 16.27 -7.59 -4.23
C ALA A 161 16.82 -6.24 -4.71
N ILE A 162 16.81 -5.23 -3.84
CA ILE A 162 17.42 -3.93 -4.13
C ILE A 162 18.96 -4.02 -4.13
N ALA A 163 19.50 -4.94 -3.32
CA ALA A 163 20.89 -5.33 -3.31
C ALA A 163 21.03 -6.84 -3.12
N GLY A 164 21.92 -7.47 -3.89
CA GLY A 164 22.13 -8.92 -3.86
C GLY A 164 21.03 -9.71 -4.59
N SER A 165 20.75 -10.91 -4.11
CA SER A 165 19.68 -11.78 -4.60
C SER A 165 18.78 -12.26 -3.46
N ILE A 166 17.53 -12.63 -3.74
CA ILE A 166 16.66 -13.23 -2.72
C ILE A 166 17.13 -14.66 -2.40
N VAL A 167 17.25 -14.98 -1.11
CA VAL A 167 17.74 -16.29 -0.63
C VAL A 167 16.72 -17.06 0.21
N SER A 168 15.74 -16.40 0.82
CA SER A 168 14.68 -17.10 1.55
C SER A 168 13.35 -16.36 1.58
N HIS A 169 12.30 -17.16 1.79
CA HIS A 169 10.92 -16.76 1.87
C HIS A 169 10.31 -17.37 3.13
N SER A 170 9.48 -16.60 3.84
CA SER A 170 8.74 -17.07 5.01
C SER A 170 7.35 -16.48 5.01
N TRP A 171 6.34 -17.35 5.05
CA TRP A 171 4.94 -16.96 5.13
C TRP A 171 4.33 -17.37 6.46
N SER A 172 3.43 -16.53 6.97
CA SER A 172 2.49 -16.87 8.03
C SER A 172 1.08 -16.54 7.58
N PHE A 173 0.19 -17.54 7.69
CA PHE A 173 -1.22 -17.46 7.32
C PHE A 173 -2.09 -17.72 8.56
N PRO A 174 -2.31 -16.73 9.44
CA PRO A 174 -3.17 -16.91 10.61
C PRO A 174 -4.58 -17.39 10.22
N GLY A 175 -5.01 -18.52 10.77
CA GLY A 175 -6.29 -19.17 10.45
C GLY A 175 -6.33 -19.91 9.10
N GLY A 176 -5.22 -19.95 8.36
CA GLY A 176 -5.08 -20.64 7.08
C GLY A 176 -4.25 -21.92 7.17
N SER A 177 -4.47 -22.83 6.22
CA SER A 177 -3.68 -24.06 6.05
C SER A 177 -2.94 -24.02 4.71
N PRO A 178 -1.68 -23.55 4.68
CA PRO A 178 -0.94 -23.40 3.43
C PRO A 178 -0.32 -24.71 2.95
N ALA A 179 -0.26 -24.90 1.62
CA ALA A 179 0.52 -25.99 1.03
C ALA A 179 2.04 -25.84 1.22
N SER A 180 2.51 -24.60 1.42
CA SER A 180 3.92 -24.27 1.70
C SER A 180 4.03 -22.93 2.43
N SER A 181 4.98 -22.82 3.37
CA SER A 181 5.28 -21.56 4.07
C SER A 181 6.69 -21.03 3.82
N SER A 182 7.45 -21.67 2.92
CA SER A 182 8.87 -21.38 2.69
C SER A 182 9.26 -21.24 1.21
N SER A 183 8.27 -21.17 0.32
CA SER A 183 8.48 -20.97 -1.12
C SER A 183 8.03 -19.58 -1.56
N ALA A 184 8.51 -19.10 -2.71
CA ALA A 184 7.99 -17.88 -3.31
C ALA A 184 6.60 -18.07 -3.94
N GLY A 185 6.30 -19.28 -4.44
CA GLY A 185 5.26 -19.49 -5.44
C GLY A 185 5.57 -18.77 -6.76
N SER A 186 4.65 -18.84 -7.71
CA SER A 186 4.63 -17.97 -8.90
C SER A 186 3.19 -17.76 -9.36
N ALA A 187 2.96 -16.82 -10.28
CA ALA A 187 1.61 -16.61 -10.83
C ALA A 187 1.02 -17.90 -11.47
N GLY A 188 1.86 -18.73 -12.09
CA GLY A 188 1.45 -20.01 -12.70
C GLY A 188 1.42 -21.21 -11.73
N SER A 189 2.14 -21.13 -10.60
CA SER A 189 2.18 -22.15 -9.55
C SER A 189 2.14 -21.49 -8.17
N PRO A 190 0.99 -20.92 -7.77
CA PRO A 190 0.88 -20.20 -6.52
C PRO A 190 0.86 -21.15 -5.31
N ILE A 191 1.10 -20.59 -4.13
CA ILE A 191 0.84 -21.23 -2.84
C ILE A 191 -0.67 -21.21 -2.62
N GLU A 192 -1.25 -22.39 -2.51
CA GLU A 192 -2.66 -22.57 -2.20
C GLU A 192 -2.88 -22.63 -0.68
N VAL A 193 -3.84 -21.85 -0.20
CA VAL A 193 -4.16 -21.71 1.22
C VAL A 193 -5.66 -21.75 1.41
N SER A 194 -6.14 -22.70 2.19
CA SER A 194 -7.55 -22.77 2.58
C SER A 194 -7.76 -22.14 3.95
N PHE A 195 -8.90 -21.47 4.12
CA PHE A 195 -9.31 -20.86 5.39
C PHE A 195 -10.62 -21.48 5.84
N ALA A 196 -10.62 -22.05 7.05
CA ALA A 196 -11.75 -22.81 7.59
C ALA A 196 -12.67 -21.97 8.49
N THR A 197 -12.31 -20.72 8.78
CA THR A 197 -13.03 -19.87 9.72
C THR A 197 -13.21 -18.48 9.14
N ALA A 198 -14.45 -18.03 9.04
CA ALA A 198 -14.77 -16.67 8.68
C ALA A 198 -14.26 -15.69 9.75
N THR A 199 -13.76 -14.57 9.26
CA THR A 199 -13.32 -13.42 10.06
C THR A 199 -14.26 -12.23 9.91
N GLY A 200 -15.21 -12.28 8.97
CA GLY A 200 -16.17 -11.21 8.73
C GLY A 200 -15.45 -9.91 8.38
N HIS A 201 -15.75 -8.83 9.10
CA HIS A 201 -15.10 -7.53 8.94
C HIS A 201 -13.80 -7.36 9.74
N VAL A 202 -13.32 -8.38 10.45
CA VAL A 202 -12.12 -8.32 11.32
C VAL A 202 -10.98 -9.10 10.67
N PRO A 203 -10.25 -8.54 9.68
CA PRO A 203 -9.31 -9.32 8.88
C PRO A 203 -8.13 -9.85 9.72
N ASN A 204 -7.49 -10.89 9.18
CA ASN A 204 -6.17 -11.34 9.61
C ASN A 204 -5.11 -10.75 8.68
N TYR A 205 -3.86 -10.67 9.13
CA TYR A 205 -2.73 -10.33 8.27
C TYR A 205 -2.01 -11.58 7.83
N VAL A 206 -1.90 -11.79 6.52
CA VAL A 206 -0.86 -12.65 5.96
C VAL A 206 0.45 -11.89 6.09
N LYS A 207 1.40 -12.50 6.82
CA LYS A 207 2.74 -11.94 7.01
C LYS A 207 3.69 -12.67 6.08
N TYR A 208 4.45 -11.90 5.32
CA TYR A 208 5.45 -12.43 4.40
C TYR A 208 6.79 -11.74 4.64
N THR A 209 7.81 -12.52 4.96
CA THR A 209 9.18 -12.04 5.11
C THR A 209 10.04 -12.61 3.98
N VAL A 210 10.74 -11.72 3.29
CA VAL A 210 11.74 -12.09 2.28
C VAL A 210 13.12 -11.63 2.74
N THR A 211 14.13 -12.48 2.55
CA THR A 211 15.52 -12.21 2.94
C THR A 211 16.43 -12.25 1.73
N ALA A 212 17.30 -11.25 1.61
CA ALA A 212 18.30 -11.15 0.56
C ALA A 212 19.66 -11.73 1.01
N SER A 213 20.53 -11.99 0.04
CA SER A 213 21.87 -12.58 0.23
C SER A 213 22.81 -11.69 1.04
N ASN A 214 22.49 -10.41 1.21
CA ASN A 214 23.19 -9.48 2.10
C ASN A 214 22.73 -9.59 3.58
N GLY A 215 21.86 -10.55 3.90
CA GLY A 215 21.37 -10.82 5.26
C GLY A 215 20.25 -9.88 5.73
N LYS A 216 19.78 -8.97 4.88
CA LYS A 216 18.67 -8.07 5.21
C LYS A 216 17.33 -8.68 4.82
N SER A 217 16.31 -8.37 5.59
CA SER A 217 14.96 -8.87 5.39
C SER A 217 13.95 -7.74 5.37
N HIS A 218 12.84 -7.96 4.68
CA HIS A 218 11.69 -7.06 4.67
C HIS A 218 10.42 -7.87 4.88
N THR A 219 9.50 -7.31 5.68
CA THR A 219 8.24 -7.96 6.05
C THR A 219 7.06 -7.15 5.54
N ARG A 220 6.14 -7.83 4.87
CA ARG A 220 4.92 -7.29 4.31
C ARG A 220 3.71 -7.85 5.05
N PHE A 221 2.74 -6.99 5.36
CA PHE A 221 1.49 -7.35 6.02
C PHE A 221 0.32 -7.13 5.08
N ASN A 222 -0.28 -8.21 4.60
CA ASN A 222 -1.40 -8.14 3.65
C ASN A 222 -2.71 -8.58 4.32
N PRO A 223 -3.70 -7.69 4.49
CA PRO A 223 -4.95 -8.06 5.12
C PRO A 223 -5.77 -9.03 4.27
N ILE A 224 -6.41 -9.98 4.93
CA ILE A 224 -7.28 -10.98 4.33
C ILE A 224 -8.63 -11.06 5.03
N TRP A 225 -9.70 -11.07 4.24
CA TRP A 225 -11.07 -11.22 4.74
C TRP A 225 -11.64 -12.57 4.31
N ILE A 226 -12.07 -13.36 5.28
CA ILE A 226 -12.77 -14.62 5.03
C ILE A 226 -14.20 -14.43 5.52
N VAL A 227 -15.19 -14.67 4.66
CA VAL A 227 -16.61 -14.55 5.03
C VAL A 227 -17.33 -15.86 4.73
N ASP A 228 -18.42 -16.16 5.44
CA ASP A 228 -19.14 -17.41 5.19
C ASP A 228 -19.95 -17.33 3.90
N GLN A 229 -20.52 -16.15 3.64
CA GLN A 229 -21.32 -15.88 2.45
C GLN A 229 -21.10 -14.45 1.96
N PHE A 230 -21.34 -14.22 0.67
CA PHE A 230 -21.14 -12.90 0.07
C PHE A 230 -22.00 -11.81 0.72
N THR A 231 -23.18 -12.18 1.23
CA THR A 231 -24.12 -11.29 1.91
C THR A 231 -23.70 -10.86 3.32
N ASP A 232 -22.61 -11.41 3.86
CA ASP A 232 -22.03 -10.94 5.13
C ASP A 232 -21.28 -9.60 4.94
N MET A 233 -21.10 -9.17 3.70
CA MET A 233 -20.53 -7.88 3.32
C MET A 233 -21.63 -6.83 3.10
N TYR A 234 -21.24 -5.55 3.02
CA TYR A 234 -22.16 -4.50 2.58
C TYR A 234 -22.41 -4.61 1.07
N CYS A 235 -23.50 -5.28 0.69
CA CYS A 235 -23.91 -5.45 -0.72
C CYS A 235 -24.91 -4.37 -1.21
N GLN A 236 -25.50 -3.59 -0.30
CA GLN A 236 -26.43 -2.51 -0.63
C GLN A 236 -25.73 -1.17 -0.51
N PHE A 237 -25.08 -0.75 -1.60
CA PHE A 237 -24.38 0.53 -1.65
C PHE A 237 -24.43 1.16 -3.03
N THR A 238 -24.10 2.44 -3.07
CA THR A 238 -23.90 3.23 -4.30
C THR A 238 -22.47 3.75 -4.32
N VAL A 239 -21.81 3.61 -5.46
CA VAL A 239 -20.57 4.31 -5.77
C VAL A 239 -20.96 5.69 -6.30
N GLU A 240 -20.85 6.72 -5.47
CA GLU A 240 -21.22 8.10 -5.86
C GLU A 240 -20.17 8.69 -6.80
N SER A 241 -18.90 8.38 -6.56
CA SER A 241 -17.79 8.70 -7.45
C SER A 241 -16.66 7.71 -7.26
N MET A 242 -15.92 7.43 -8.34
CA MET A 242 -14.68 6.66 -8.32
C MET A 242 -13.86 7.09 -9.52
N SER A 243 -12.72 7.72 -9.26
CA SER A 243 -11.86 8.26 -10.31
C SER A 243 -10.40 8.17 -9.92
N GLY A 244 -9.53 7.94 -10.91
CA GLY A 244 -8.08 8.02 -10.74
C GLY A 244 -7.46 8.85 -11.85
N SER A 245 -6.40 9.59 -11.51
CA SER A 245 -5.65 10.38 -12.48
C SER A 245 -4.16 10.40 -12.13
N GLU A 246 -3.31 10.64 -13.13
CA GLU A 246 -1.88 10.86 -12.92
C GLU A 246 -1.62 12.09 -12.03
N GLY A 247 -2.42 13.15 -12.17
CA GLY A 247 -2.28 14.39 -11.38
C GLY A 247 -2.64 14.20 -9.90
N SER A 248 -3.70 13.44 -9.61
CA SER A 248 -4.05 13.06 -8.23
C SER A 248 -3.09 12.04 -7.64
N GLY A 249 -2.30 11.35 -8.48
CA GLY A 249 -1.36 10.31 -8.08
C GLY A 249 -2.03 8.96 -7.82
N GLY A 250 -3.32 8.81 -8.11
CA GLY A 250 -4.03 7.57 -7.84
C GLY A 250 -5.53 7.74 -7.76
N TRP A 251 -6.19 6.75 -7.16
CA TRP A 251 -7.64 6.64 -7.10
C TRP A 251 -8.21 7.19 -5.79
N GLU A 252 -9.37 7.83 -5.92
CA GLU A 252 -10.22 8.27 -4.83
C GLU A 252 -11.66 7.84 -5.14
N ALA A 253 -12.43 7.53 -4.11
CA ALA A 253 -13.81 7.09 -4.27
C ALA A 253 -14.69 7.54 -3.12
N ARG A 254 -15.98 7.72 -3.41
CA ARG A 254 -17.02 8.06 -2.44
C ARG A 254 -18.14 7.04 -2.51
N PHE A 255 -18.53 6.53 -1.35
CA PHE A 255 -19.53 5.48 -1.22
C PHE A 255 -20.67 5.93 -0.33
N LYS A 256 -21.88 5.47 -0.68
CA LYS A 256 -23.08 5.58 0.13
C LYS A 256 -23.60 4.18 0.43
N ILE A 257 -23.56 3.77 1.69
CA ILE A 257 -24.09 2.49 2.18
C ILE A 257 -25.54 2.70 2.59
N HIS A 258 -26.43 1.83 2.11
CA HIS A 258 -27.85 1.87 2.44
C HIS A 258 -28.17 0.86 3.55
N GLY A 259 -29.14 1.18 4.40
CA GLY A 259 -29.63 0.30 5.45
C GLY A 259 -29.23 0.74 6.86
N ASP A 260 -29.53 -0.08 7.87
CA ASP A 260 -29.34 0.27 9.29
C ASP A 260 -27.87 0.22 9.77
N ALA A 261 -26.92 0.55 8.90
CA ALA A 261 -25.52 0.64 9.25
C ALA A 261 -25.25 1.81 10.23
N THR A 262 -24.26 1.66 11.11
CA THR A 262 -23.92 2.68 12.12
C THR A 262 -22.53 3.26 11.91
N THR A 263 -22.30 4.49 12.37
CA THR A 263 -21.01 5.18 12.18
C THR A 263 -19.84 4.45 12.85
N SER A 264 -20.09 3.68 13.90
CA SER A 264 -19.09 2.83 14.55
C SER A 264 -18.59 1.69 13.67
N GLU A 265 -19.37 1.30 12.65
CA GLU A 265 -18.97 0.26 11.69
C GLU A 265 -18.02 0.76 10.60
N PHE A 266 -17.89 2.08 10.48
CA PHE A 266 -17.01 2.78 9.54
C PHE A 266 -16.05 3.68 10.32
N PRO A 267 -15.08 3.10 11.06
CA PRO A 267 -14.10 3.89 11.79
C PRO A 267 -13.33 4.81 10.84
N GLN A 268 -12.93 5.98 11.32
CA GLN A 268 -12.02 6.84 10.58
C GLN A 268 -10.68 6.13 10.37
N ASP A 269 -10.05 6.38 9.23
CA ASP A 269 -8.80 5.74 8.79
C ASP A 269 -8.90 4.23 8.54
N ALA A 270 -10.09 3.62 8.64
CA ALA A 270 -10.25 2.20 8.33
C ALA A 270 -10.01 1.94 6.85
N MET A 271 -9.26 0.87 6.55
CA MET A 271 -9.15 0.36 5.18
C MET A 271 -10.51 -0.21 4.73
N ILE A 272 -10.86 0.03 3.48
CA ILE A 272 -12.00 -0.61 2.82
C ILE A 272 -11.55 -1.30 1.55
N MET A 273 -12.25 -2.36 1.20
CA MET A 273 -12.05 -3.11 -0.04
C MET A 273 -13.40 -3.35 -0.72
N VAL A 274 -13.50 -2.94 -1.98
CA VAL A 274 -14.62 -3.28 -2.86
C VAL A 274 -14.25 -4.55 -3.62
N VAL A 275 -15.14 -5.54 -3.58
CA VAL A 275 -14.92 -6.84 -4.17
C VAL A 275 -16.05 -7.23 -5.12
N SER A 276 -15.76 -8.10 -6.09
CA SER A 276 -16.74 -8.61 -7.04
C SER A 276 -16.82 -10.14 -7.06
N GLN A 277 -18.01 -10.64 -7.35
CA GLN A 277 -18.18 -11.96 -7.98
C GLN A 277 -18.79 -11.70 -9.35
N ASP A 278 -18.13 -12.19 -10.39
CA ASP A 278 -18.51 -11.91 -11.76
C ASP A 278 -18.93 -13.21 -12.47
N TRP A 279 -19.96 -13.09 -13.32
CA TRP A 279 -20.46 -14.16 -14.16
C TRP A 279 -20.46 -13.72 -15.62
N TYR A 280 -19.81 -14.53 -16.44
CA TYR A 280 -19.76 -14.40 -17.88
C TYR A 280 -20.52 -15.60 -18.46
N ASP A 281 -21.73 -15.32 -18.99
CA ASP A 281 -22.76 -16.32 -19.25
C ASP A 281 -23.07 -17.17 -17.99
N ASP A 282 -22.69 -18.45 -17.99
CA ASP A 282 -22.91 -19.37 -16.86
C ASP A 282 -21.62 -19.64 -16.06
N GLU A 283 -20.48 -19.04 -16.44
CA GLU A 283 -19.17 -19.25 -15.78
C GLU A 283 -18.92 -18.17 -14.72
N LYS A 284 -18.70 -18.58 -13.46
CA LYS A 284 -18.23 -17.68 -12.39
C LYS A 284 -16.72 -17.50 -12.52
N VAL A 285 -16.28 -16.34 -12.97
CA VAL A 285 -14.87 -16.00 -13.15
C VAL A 285 -14.70 -14.49 -13.10
N SER A 286 -13.67 -13.99 -12.41
CA SER A 286 -13.32 -12.58 -12.41
C SER A 286 -12.26 -12.30 -13.47
N VAL A 287 -12.44 -11.19 -14.19
CA VAL A 287 -11.53 -10.72 -15.24
C VAL A 287 -11.11 -9.31 -14.89
N GLY A 288 -9.81 -9.01 -14.99
CA GLY A 288 -9.24 -7.70 -14.72
C GLY A 288 -8.21 -7.74 -13.61
N GLY A 289 -8.02 -6.63 -12.91
CA GLY A 289 -7.01 -6.50 -11.85
C GLY A 289 -5.58 -6.39 -12.37
N ASN A 290 -4.67 -5.95 -11.50
CA ASN A 290 -3.25 -5.80 -11.79
C ASN A 290 -2.39 -6.93 -11.24
N TRP A 291 -2.97 -7.80 -10.42
CA TRP A 291 -2.30 -8.94 -9.80
C TRP A 291 -3.08 -10.24 -10.04
N THR A 292 -2.39 -11.28 -10.52
CA THR A 292 -3.00 -12.57 -10.84
C THR A 292 -3.59 -13.22 -9.58
N HIS A 293 -4.78 -13.82 -9.69
CA HIS A 293 -5.58 -14.37 -8.57
C HIS A 293 -6.13 -13.30 -7.61
N ARG A 294 -6.16 -12.03 -8.02
CA ARG A 294 -6.79 -10.90 -7.32
C ARG A 294 -7.72 -10.11 -8.23
N GLU A 295 -8.19 -10.73 -9.30
CA GLU A 295 -9.06 -10.12 -10.32
C GLU A 295 -10.41 -9.69 -9.71
N ASN A 296 -10.82 -10.33 -8.61
CA ASN A 296 -12.04 -10.06 -7.85
C ASN A 296 -11.93 -8.86 -6.87
N VAL A 297 -10.77 -8.20 -6.79
CA VAL A 297 -10.57 -6.98 -5.98
C VAL A 297 -10.72 -5.76 -6.89
N VAL A 298 -11.79 -5.00 -6.68
CA VAL A 298 -12.16 -3.87 -7.54
C VAL A 298 -11.44 -2.61 -7.13
N TYR A 299 -11.44 -2.31 -5.82
CA TYR A 299 -10.87 -1.09 -5.24
C TYR A 299 -10.40 -1.32 -3.81
N MET A 300 -9.32 -0.65 -3.40
CA MET A 300 -8.88 -0.55 -2.01
C MET A 300 -8.47 0.90 -1.70
N GLY A 301 -8.82 1.35 -0.49
CA GLY A 301 -8.40 2.65 0.04
C GLY A 301 -8.71 2.79 1.52
N TRP A 302 -8.42 3.94 2.11
CA TRP A 302 -8.70 4.25 3.52
C TRP A 302 -9.76 5.33 3.63
N ILE A 303 -10.65 5.19 4.61
CA ILE A 303 -11.68 6.19 4.91
C ILE A 303 -11.02 7.48 5.39
N THR A 304 -11.31 8.58 4.70
CA THR A 304 -10.76 9.90 5.06
C THR A 304 -11.43 10.44 6.31
N GLN A 305 -10.63 10.96 7.24
CA GLN A 305 -11.10 11.57 8.48
C GLN A 305 -12.15 12.66 8.24
N GLY A 306 -13.16 12.71 9.11
CA GLY A 306 -14.24 13.71 9.02
C GLY A 306 -15.19 13.54 7.83
N THR A 307 -15.11 12.44 7.05
CA THR A 307 -15.98 12.24 5.88
C THR A 307 -17.14 11.27 6.11
N VAL A 308 -17.23 10.63 7.29
CA VAL A 308 -18.29 9.67 7.62
C VAL A 308 -19.53 10.42 8.12
N PHE A 309 -20.61 10.39 7.33
CA PHE A 309 -21.88 11.05 7.65
C PHE A 309 -23.02 10.04 7.66
N ARG A 310 -23.82 10.07 8.72
CA ARG A 310 -25.08 9.31 8.80
C ARG A 310 -26.25 10.21 8.44
N ASN A 311 -27.03 9.80 7.46
CA ASN A 311 -28.32 10.40 7.17
C ASN A 311 -29.42 9.59 7.87
N ALA A 312 -30.19 10.27 8.73
CA ALA A 312 -31.25 9.65 9.52
C ALA A 312 -32.53 9.39 8.72
N GLU A 313 -32.78 10.16 7.65
CA GLU A 313 -34.01 10.07 6.85
C GLU A 313 -34.02 8.83 5.96
N ASP A 314 -32.92 8.59 5.24
CA ASP A 314 -32.78 7.45 4.34
C ASP A 314 -32.03 6.26 4.97
N LYS A 315 -31.62 6.39 6.24
CA LYS A 315 -30.79 5.41 6.96
C LYS A 315 -29.60 5.01 6.08
N SER A 316 -28.73 5.97 5.80
CA SER A 316 -27.53 5.71 5.01
C SER A 316 -26.27 6.28 5.66
N ILE A 317 -25.13 5.71 5.29
CA ILE A 317 -23.81 6.22 5.66
C ILE A 317 -23.05 6.58 4.40
N THR A 318 -22.53 7.79 4.34
CA THR A 318 -21.67 8.25 3.25
C THR A 318 -20.26 8.47 3.77
N PHE A 319 -19.25 8.05 3.00
CA PHE A 319 -17.85 8.31 3.32
C PHE A 319 -16.98 8.41 2.06
N SER A 320 -15.85 9.11 2.18
CA SER A 320 -14.87 9.24 1.10
C SER A 320 -13.61 8.45 1.45
N THR A 321 -12.91 8.00 0.42
CA THR A 321 -11.75 7.13 0.55
C THR A 321 -10.64 7.57 -0.39
N LYS A 322 -9.40 7.35 0.05
CA LYS A 322 -8.19 7.64 -0.71
C LYS A 322 -7.34 6.38 -0.89
N GLY A 323 -6.81 6.18 -2.10
CA GLY A 323 -5.76 5.20 -2.34
C GLY A 323 -4.42 5.61 -1.71
N PRO A 324 -3.37 4.78 -1.82
CA PRO A 324 -2.11 4.97 -1.11
C PRO A 324 -1.43 6.32 -1.35
N ILE A 325 -1.23 6.73 -2.61
CA ILE A 325 -0.53 7.98 -2.93
C ILE A 325 -1.38 9.22 -2.57
N PRO A 326 -2.69 9.29 -2.90
CA PRO A 326 -3.54 10.38 -2.41
C PRO A 326 -3.57 10.48 -0.88
N LEU A 327 -3.52 9.36 -0.16
CA LEU A 327 -3.45 9.36 1.30
C LEU A 327 -2.09 9.85 1.82
N MET A 328 -0.99 9.52 1.14
CA MET A 328 0.33 10.06 1.49
C MET A 328 0.39 11.58 1.43
N LYS A 329 -0.46 12.24 0.63
CA LYS A 329 -0.56 13.72 0.60
C LYS A 329 -1.12 14.33 1.88
N ASP A 330 -1.83 13.54 2.68
CA ASP A 330 -2.38 13.98 3.97
C ASP A 330 -1.38 13.77 5.12
N LEU A 331 -0.25 13.10 4.87
CA LEU A 331 0.79 12.84 5.84
C LEU A 331 1.84 13.96 5.83
N LEU A 332 2.37 14.33 6.99
CA LEU A 332 3.52 15.24 7.09
C LEU A 332 4.82 14.44 7.01
N SER A 333 5.85 14.90 6.29
CA SER A 333 7.19 14.31 6.30
C SER A 333 8.27 15.37 6.50
N TRP A 334 9.26 15.05 7.33
CA TRP A 334 10.39 15.92 7.59
C TRP A 334 11.32 16.02 6.37
N PRO A 335 12.12 17.10 6.25
CA PRO A 335 13.08 17.24 5.17
C PRO A 335 14.16 16.15 5.21
N ALA A 336 14.76 15.88 4.05
CA ALA A 336 15.85 14.93 3.88
C ALA A 336 16.87 15.50 2.89
N ASN A 337 18.15 15.44 3.25
CA ASN A 337 19.22 15.77 2.32
C ASN A 337 19.98 14.47 2.04
N LEU A 338 19.94 14.03 0.78
CA LEU A 338 20.53 12.76 0.38
C LEU A 338 21.75 13.02 -0.50
N GLU A 339 22.91 12.50 -0.10
CA GLU A 339 24.15 12.58 -0.88
C GLU A 339 24.67 11.19 -1.27
N TYR A 340 25.28 11.09 -2.44
CA TYR A 340 26.00 9.90 -2.84
C TYR A 340 27.29 9.74 -2.02
N LYS A 341 27.50 8.55 -1.45
CA LYS A 341 28.78 8.10 -0.87
C LYS A 341 29.03 6.64 -1.23
N SER A 342 30.27 6.31 -1.56
CA SER A 342 30.67 4.90 -1.78
C SER A 342 30.52 4.06 -0.51
N ASN A 343 30.84 4.63 0.66
CA ASN A 343 30.68 4.02 1.98
C ASN A 343 29.88 4.95 2.90
N PRO A 344 28.54 4.88 2.85
CA PRO A 344 27.67 5.68 3.71
C PRO A 344 27.85 5.41 5.20
N GLY A 345 28.01 6.48 5.98
CA GLY A 345 28.13 6.44 7.45
C GLY A 345 26.99 7.12 8.20
N ALA A 346 25.97 7.62 7.49
CA ALA A 346 24.83 8.35 8.06
C ALA A 346 23.58 8.13 7.21
N TRP A 347 22.40 8.44 7.77
CA TRP A 347 21.11 8.31 7.08
C TRP A 347 20.99 9.21 5.84
N SER A 348 21.68 10.34 5.83
CA SER A 348 21.75 11.28 4.71
C SER A 348 22.65 10.82 3.56
N GLN A 349 23.32 9.67 3.69
CA GLN A 349 24.29 9.19 2.71
C GLN A 349 23.80 7.88 2.08
N LEU A 350 23.80 7.78 0.74
CA LEU A 350 23.34 6.61 0.01
C LEU A 350 24.42 6.04 -0.91
N SER A 351 24.59 4.72 -0.90
CA SER A 351 25.46 4.03 -1.84
C SER A 351 24.75 3.80 -3.17
N GLY A 352 25.43 4.13 -4.27
CA GLY A 352 24.91 4.01 -5.64
C GLY A 352 23.58 4.73 -5.84
N MET A 353 23.43 5.92 -5.27
CA MET A 353 22.19 6.69 -5.27
C MET A 353 21.64 6.90 -6.69
N THR A 354 20.45 6.36 -6.96
CA THR A 354 19.63 6.62 -8.16
C THR A 354 18.33 7.33 -7.75
N CYS A 355 17.54 7.80 -8.72
CA CYS A 355 16.19 8.32 -8.44
C CYS A 355 15.32 7.29 -7.71
N ASP A 356 15.37 6.02 -8.15
CA ASP A 356 14.65 4.92 -7.51
C ASP A 356 15.13 4.67 -6.08
N ARG A 357 16.45 4.75 -5.80
CA ARG A 357 16.98 4.56 -4.44
C ARG A 357 16.65 5.72 -3.50
N ALA A 358 16.66 6.95 -4.00
CA ALA A 358 16.20 8.11 -3.24
C ALA A 358 14.71 7.98 -2.91
N ALA A 359 13.89 7.60 -3.90
CA ALA A 359 12.46 7.36 -3.70
C ALA A 359 12.19 6.18 -2.74
N PHE A 360 12.92 5.07 -2.90
CA PHE A 360 12.88 3.93 -1.99
C PHE A 360 13.16 4.35 -0.55
N HIS A 361 14.23 5.12 -0.30
CA HIS A 361 14.56 5.62 1.02
C HIS A 361 13.43 6.44 1.64
N ILE A 362 12.76 7.31 0.87
CA ILE A 362 11.61 8.05 1.38
C ILE A 362 10.47 7.11 1.78
N VAL A 363 10.13 6.11 0.96
CA VAL A 363 8.99 5.24 1.28
C VAL A 363 9.29 4.28 2.43
N THR A 364 10.48 3.65 2.45
CA THR A 364 10.80 2.61 3.44
C THR A 364 11.26 3.17 4.77
N GLU A 365 12.03 4.26 4.75
CA GLU A 365 12.64 4.80 5.98
C GLU A 365 11.77 5.89 6.61
N ARG A 366 10.93 6.58 5.82
CA ARG A 366 10.11 7.70 6.30
C ARG A 366 8.61 7.44 6.33
N THR A 367 8.16 6.26 5.89
CA THR A 367 6.75 5.87 6.00
C THR A 367 6.63 4.40 6.39
N THR A 368 5.42 3.95 6.73
CA THR A 368 5.10 2.51 6.84
C THR A 368 4.49 1.93 5.57
N MET A 369 4.48 2.68 4.48
CA MET A 369 3.71 2.35 3.30
C MET A 369 4.23 1.07 2.63
N ASP A 370 5.53 0.84 2.61
CA ASP A 370 6.17 -0.39 2.09
C ASP A 370 5.76 -1.67 2.83
N HIS A 371 5.38 -1.54 4.10
CA HIS A 371 4.86 -2.65 4.90
C HIS A 371 3.38 -2.95 4.61
N ILE A 372 2.62 -2.02 4.01
CA ILE A 372 1.14 -2.08 3.85
C ILE A 372 0.69 -2.15 2.39
N VAL A 373 1.51 -1.69 1.44
CA VAL A 373 1.28 -1.80 -0.01
C VAL A 373 2.52 -2.23 -0.76
N ASP A 374 2.32 -2.82 -1.94
CA ASP A 374 3.44 -3.18 -2.82
C ASP A 374 3.96 -1.93 -3.53
N ILE A 375 5.28 -1.83 -3.68
CA ILE A 375 5.96 -0.73 -4.37
C ILE A 375 6.71 -1.29 -5.57
N ASN A 376 6.52 -0.67 -6.72
CA ASN A 376 7.21 -1.00 -7.96
C ASN A 376 8.08 0.18 -8.38
N LEU A 377 9.39 -0.03 -8.41
CA LEU A 377 10.37 0.98 -8.83
C LEU A 377 10.39 1.13 -10.36
N THR A 378 10.98 2.20 -10.88
CA THR A 378 11.04 2.41 -12.33
C THR A 378 12.02 1.46 -13.04
N GLY A 379 12.96 0.88 -12.29
CA GLY A 379 14.09 0.12 -12.82
C GLY A 379 15.19 1.01 -13.40
N ASN A 380 15.15 2.32 -13.14
CA ASN A 380 16.09 3.27 -13.71
C ASN A 380 17.42 3.24 -12.95
N THR A 381 18.50 3.07 -13.69
CA THR A 381 19.86 2.94 -13.14
C THR A 381 20.64 4.25 -13.11
N LYS A 382 20.02 5.38 -13.51
CA LYS A 382 20.72 6.67 -13.57
C LYS A 382 20.93 7.19 -12.16
N THR A 383 22.18 7.55 -11.91
CA THR A 383 22.68 7.94 -10.61
C THR A 383 22.59 9.45 -10.38
N LEU A 384 22.28 9.81 -9.15
CA LEU A 384 22.20 11.15 -8.61
C LEU A 384 23.38 11.38 -7.66
N ARG A 385 23.94 12.59 -7.65
CA ARG A 385 24.99 12.96 -6.69
C ARG A 385 24.42 13.51 -5.39
N TYR A 386 23.37 14.32 -5.49
CA TYR A 386 22.75 14.99 -4.37
C TYR A 386 21.27 15.26 -4.65
N VAL A 387 20.43 15.20 -3.61
CA VAL A 387 19.01 15.59 -3.64
C VAL A 387 18.69 16.31 -2.34
N ASP A 388 18.23 17.57 -2.45
CA ASP A 388 17.60 18.30 -1.35
C ASP A 388 16.10 18.05 -1.38
N ILE A 389 15.55 17.53 -0.28
CA ILE A 389 14.13 17.24 -0.14
C ILE A 389 13.60 18.10 1.02
N PRO A 390 12.82 19.16 0.73
CA PRO A 390 12.25 20.02 1.77
C PRO A 390 11.13 19.32 2.54
N GLU A 391 10.71 19.96 3.63
CA GLU A 391 9.54 19.53 4.40
C GLU A 391 8.28 19.64 3.53
N SER A 392 7.55 18.53 3.40
CA SER A 392 6.29 18.44 2.67
C SER A 392 5.62 17.11 3.03
N ASP A 393 4.55 16.74 2.35
CA ASP A 393 4.05 15.37 2.38
C ASP A 393 4.97 14.38 1.60
N PRO A 394 4.99 13.09 1.99
CA PRO A 394 5.75 12.07 1.29
C PRO A 394 5.49 11.97 -0.23
N ALA A 395 4.26 12.18 -0.70
CA ALA A 395 3.95 12.05 -2.12
C ALA A 395 4.59 13.19 -2.94
N THR A 396 4.59 14.42 -2.43
CA THR A 396 5.29 15.56 -3.02
C THR A 396 6.80 15.35 -2.95
N GLN A 397 7.33 14.86 -1.82
CA GLN A 397 8.76 14.53 -1.70
C GLN A 397 9.21 13.52 -2.78
N LEU A 398 8.41 12.48 -3.04
CA LEU A 398 8.68 11.50 -4.09
C LEU A 398 8.61 12.13 -5.48
N ASN A 399 7.52 12.81 -5.81
CA ASN A 399 7.25 13.28 -7.17
C ASN A 399 8.15 14.44 -7.59
N ASP A 400 8.29 15.45 -6.73
CA ASP A 400 8.90 16.71 -7.13
C ASP A 400 10.43 16.66 -6.98
N TYR A 401 10.96 15.84 -6.07
CA TYR A 401 12.39 15.83 -5.74
C TYR A 401 13.09 14.52 -6.12
N CYS A 402 12.49 13.36 -5.87
CA CYS A 402 13.13 12.07 -6.17
C CYS A 402 12.92 11.61 -7.62
N LEU A 403 11.70 11.74 -8.15
CA LEU A 403 11.29 11.12 -9.42
C LEU A 403 11.26 12.12 -10.60
N SER A 404 11.09 13.41 -10.34
CA SER A 404 11.09 14.45 -11.37
C SER A 404 12.34 14.45 -12.27
N PRO A 405 13.58 14.15 -11.81
CA PRO A 405 14.76 14.19 -12.67
C PRO A 405 14.73 13.20 -13.83
N ILE A 406 13.96 12.11 -13.71
CA ILE A 406 13.77 11.09 -14.76
C ILE A 406 12.40 11.17 -15.44
N GLY A 407 11.64 12.24 -15.17
CA GLY A 407 10.27 12.41 -15.68
C GLY A 407 9.34 11.30 -15.19
N ALA A 408 9.57 10.78 -13.99
CA ALA A 408 8.73 9.78 -13.35
C ALA A 408 7.78 10.42 -12.34
N ARG A 409 6.72 9.69 -12.03
CA ARG A 409 5.79 9.99 -10.95
C ARG A 409 5.44 8.72 -10.19
N ALA A 410 5.21 8.87 -8.90
CA ALA A 410 4.60 7.88 -8.04
C ALA A 410 3.08 7.93 -8.23
N MET A 411 2.51 6.79 -8.59
CA MET A 411 1.07 6.62 -8.78
C MET A 411 0.61 5.35 -8.08
N SER A 412 -0.65 5.29 -7.65
CA SER A 412 -1.27 4.06 -7.16
C SER A 412 -2.40 3.59 -8.07
N ASP A 413 -2.50 2.28 -8.29
CA ASP A 413 -3.64 1.69 -8.98
C ASP A 413 -4.88 1.55 -8.08
N ARG A 414 -5.97 0.98 -8.62
CA ARG A 414 -7.20 0.74 -7.84
C ARG A 414 -7.02 -0.31 -6.75
N GLN A 415 -6.11 -1.25 -6.92
CA GLN A 415 -5.88 -2.34 -5.97
C GLN A 415 -4.93 -1.91 -4.85
N GLY A 416 -4.41 -0.69 -4.93
CA GLY A 416 -3.56 -0.06 -3.93
C GLY A 416 -2.08 -0.41 -4.07
N GLN A 417 -1.61 -0.89 -5.23
CA GLN A 417 -0.19 -1.02 -5.51
C GLN A 417 0.38 0.34 -5.95
N ILE A 418 1.57 0.69 -5.47
CA ILE A 418 2.31 1.88 -5.86
C ILE A 418 3.25 1.54 -7.02
N TYR A 419 3.28 2.40 -8.02
CA TYR A 419 4.16 2.35 -9.17
C TYR A 419 4.89 3.67 -9.33
N PHE A 420 6.22 3.61 -9.36
CA PHE A 420 7.02 4.69 -9.91
C PHE A 420 7.09 4.45 -11.41
N SER A 421 6.48 5.35 -12.18
CA SER A 421 6.38 5.19 -13.63
C SER A 421 6.89 6.43 -14.34
N ARG A 422 7.79 6.21 -15.30
CA ARG A 422 8.24 7.22 -16.25
C ARG A 422 7.20 7.39 -17.34
N ASN A 423 6.88 8.65 -17.67
CA ASN A 423 6.01 8.96 -18.80
C ASN A 423 6.58 8.30 -20.08
N PRO A 424 5.79 7.47 -20.80
CA PRO A 424 6.18 6.84 -22.06
C PRO A 424 6.81 7.80 -23.08
N ASN A 425 6.30 9.01 -23.19
CA ASN A 425 6.76 10.03 -24.15
C ASN A 425 8.14 10.59 -23.78
N LEU A 426 8.59 10.42 -22.53
CA LEU A 426 9.91 10.80 -22.05
C LEU A 426 10.92 9.65 -22.10
N ARG A 427 10.56 8.50 -22.68
CA ARG A 427 11.48 7.38 -22.90
C ARG A 427 12.06 7.43 -24.33
N PRO A 428 13.34 7.08 -24.52
CA PRO A 428 13.92 6.86 -25.85
C PRO A 428 13.08 5.88 -26.66
N LEU A 429 13.01 6.06 -27.99
CA LEU A 429 12.16 5.23 -28.87
C LEU A 429 12.41 3.73 -28.68
N GLY A 430 13.66 3.31 -28.53
CA GLY A 430 14.04 1.92 -28.30
C GLY A 430 13.57 1.34 -26.96
N GLU A 431 13.32 2.18 -25.94
CA GLU A 431 12.77 1.75 -24.64
C GLU A 431 11.24 1.64 -24.66
N ARG A 432 10.54 2.30 -25.60
CA ARG A 432 9.07 2.32 -25.67
C ARG A 432 8.47 0.98 -26.09
N THR A 433 9.24 0.15 -26.79
CA THR A 433 8.82 -1.20 -27.20
C THR A 433 8.57 -2.14 -26.01
N SER A 434 9.09 -1.80 -24.82
CA SER A 434 8.87 -2.54 -23.58
C SER A 434 7.54 -2.23 -22.89
N ILE A 435 6.79 -1.24 -23.38
CA ILE A 435 5.49 -0.88 -22.81
C ILE A 435 4.46 -1.93 -23.28
N PRO A 436 3.87 -2.72 -22.36
CA PRO A 436 2.94 -3.76 -22.74
C PRO A 436 1.64 -3.15 -23.23
N THR A 437 1.16 -3.62 -24.39
CA THR A 437 -0.22 -3.40 -24.82
C THR A 437 -1.13 -4.19 -23.88
N VAL A 438 -2.05 -3.50 -23.20
CA VAL A 438 -2.95 -4.13 -22.22
C VAL A 438 -4.08 -4.90 -22.93
N MET A 439 -4.66 -4.28 -23.96
CA MET A 439 -5.64 -4.87 -24.86
C MET A 439 -5.62 -4.11 -26.19
N ASP A 440 -5.78 -4.85 -27.29
CA ASP A 440 -6.14 -4.25 -28.58
C ASP A 440 -7.67 -4.14 -28.63
N ILE A 441 -8.18 -2.95 -28.93
CA ILE A 441 -9.61 -2.72 -29.09
C ILE A 441 -9.95 -2.96 -30.57
N GLU A 442 -10.73 -4.01 -30.83
CA GLU A 442 -11.22 -4.33 -32.16
C GLU A 442 -12.66 -3.82 -32.34
N TYR A 443 -13.11 -3.73 -33.60
CA TYR A 443 -14.48 -3.27 -33.90
C TYR A 443 -15.57 -4.12 -33.22
N GLN A 444 -15.31 -5.41 -33.03
CA GLN A 444 -16.23 -6.31 -32.34
C GLN A 444 -16.32 -6.08 -30.81
N ASP A 445 -15.40 -5.32 -30.23
CA ASP A 445 -15.41 -4.94 -28.82
C ASP A 445 -16.30 -3.72 -28.53
N VAL A 446 -16.71 -3.00 -29.58
CA VAL A 446 -17.62 -1.86 -29.47
C VAL A 446 -19.05 -2.37 -29.31
N ARG A 447 -19.65 -2.10 -28.15
CA ARG A 447 -21.03 -2.47 -27.81
C ARG A 447 -21.89 -1.21 -27.74
N ASP A 448 -23.08 -1.27 -28.32
CA ASP A 448 -24.19 -0.32 -28.17
C ASP A 448 -24.07 1.10 -28.77
N ASP A 449 -23.12 1.39 -29.67
CA ASP A 449 -23.18 2.63 -30.48
C ASP A 449 -22.97 2.37 -32.00
N PRO A 450 -24.06 2.23 -32.80
CA PRO A 450 -23.96 2.10 -34.25
C PRO A 450 -23.59 3.41 -34.98
N GLY A 451 -23.34 4.51 -34.25
CA GLY A 451 -23.04 5.83 -34.79
C GLY A 451 -21.78 6.51 -34.24
N ALA A 452 -21.00 5.85 -33.36
CA ALA A 452 -19.73 6.38 -32.90
C ALA A 452 -18.72 6.42 -34.06
N THR A 453 -18.64 7.57 -34.73
CA THR A 453 -17.45 7.96 -35.51
C THR A 453 -16.31 8.13 -34.52
N TYR A 454 -15.50 7.08 -34.36
CA TYR A 454 -14.20 7.20 -33.74
C TYR A 454 -13.29 7.90 -34.73
N ASP A 455 -12.91 9.15 -34.44
CA ASP A 455 -11.66 9.66 -34.99
C ASP A 455 -10.56 8.73 -34.49
N VAL A 456 -10.01 7.94 -35.39
CA VAL A 456 -8.80 7.12 -35.18
C VAL A 456 -7.57 8.05 -35.11
N GLU A 457 -7.76 9.32 -34.71
CA GLU A 457 -6.68 10.19 -34.33
C GLU A 457 -6.12 9.63 -33.02
N ASP A 458 -4.97 8.96 -33.16
CA ASP A 458 -4.03 8.53 -32.13
C ASP A 458 -4.47 8.91 -30.71
N MET A 459 -4.99 7.95 -29.93
CA MET A 459 -5.37 8.14 -28.52
C MET A 459 -4.17 8.52 -27.60
N TYR A 460 -3.03 8.82 -28.18
CA TYR A 460 -1.89 9.45 -27.54
C TYR A 460 -1.62 10.77 -28.27
N GLU A 461 -1.62 11.87 -27.52
CA GLU A 461 -1.14 13.15 -28.02
C GLU A 461 0.32 12.95 -28.47
N LYS A 462 0.54 12.91 -29.78
CA LYS A 462 1.89 12.81 -30.36
C LYS A 462 2.64 14.10 -30.05
N THR A 463 3.38 14.09 -28.96
CA THR A 463 4.26 15.21 -28.63
C THR A 463 5.40 15.26 -29.64
N ALA A 464 5.39 16.26 -30.51
CA ALA A 464 6.39 16.41 -31.58
C ALA A 464 7.79 16.71 -31.03
N GLN A 465 7.88 17.35 -29.86
CA GLN A 465 9.13 17.71 -29.20
C GLN A 465 8.91 17.81 -27.69
N VAL A 466 9.81 17.22 -26.92
CA VAL A 466 9.90 17.42 -25.46
C VAL A 466 11.28 17.96 -25.17
N ASP A 467 11.35 19.20 -24.66
CA ASP A 467 12.59 19.77 -24.15
C ASP A 467 12.73 19.41 -22.67
N PHE A 468 13.73 18.59 -22.35
CA PHE A 468 14.02 18.17 -20.98
C PHE A 468 15.50 18.46 -20.68
N ILE A 469 15.77 19.09 -19.54
CA ILE A 469 17.13 19.46 -19.13
C ILE A 469 17.42 18.76 -17.81
N GLY A 470 18.59 18.14 -17.70
CA GLY A 470 19.05 17.55 -16.46
C GLY A 470 20.42 16.88 -16.64
N PHE A 471 21.11 16.62 -15.53
CA PHE A 471 22.38 15.92 -15.53
C PHE A 471 22.40 14.76 -14.53
N SER A 472 22.83 13.59 -14.99
CA SER A 472 23.18 12.42 -14.18
C SER A 472 24.68 12.41 -13.86
N TYR A 473 25.09 11.64 -12.85
CA TYR A 473 26.49 11.58 -12.39
C TYR A 473 26.98 10.14 -12.37
N ASN A 474 28.03 9.79 -13.13
CA ASN A 474 28.48 8.39 -13.25
C ASN A 474 29.52 7.96 -12.20
N GLY A 475 29.81 8.80 -11.20
CA GLY A 475 30.87 8.56 -10.21
C GLY A 475 32.16 9.37 -10.47
N GLU A 476 32.35 9.89 -11.68
CA GLU A 476 33.52 10.70 -12.04
C GLU A 476 33.09 12.00 -12.74
N ASP A 477 32.19 11.90 -13.72
CA ASP A 477 31.72 12.97 -14.58
C ASP A 477 30.21 13.21 -14.49
N VAL A 478 29.81 14.41 -14.92
CA VAL A 478 28.42 14.83 -15.07
C VAL A 478 28.00 14.64 -16.53
N VAL A 479 26.99 13.83 -16.78
CA VAL A 479 26.47 13.49 -18.12
C VAL A 479 25.00 13.87 -18.23
N PRO A 480 24.52 14.44 -19.35
CA PRO A 480 23.11 14.80 -19.51
C PRO A 480 22.16 13.62 -19.21
N PHE A 481 21.06 13.88 -18.50
CA PHE A 481 20.03 12.87 -18.24
C PHE A 481 19.40 12.34 -19.53
N TYR A 482 19.43 13.13 -20.60
CA TYR A 482 18.94 12.74 -21.92
C TYR A 482 19.97 13.24 -22.93
N SER A 483 20.69 12.33 -23.58
CA SER A 483 21.42 12.61 -24.81
C SER A 483 20.55 12.13 -25.96
N LEU A 484 20.21 13.04 -26.88
CA LEU A 484 19.49 12.71 -28.12
C LEU A 484 20.23 11.66 -28.95
#